data_AF-A0A940DJY4-F1
#
_entry.id   AF-A0A940DJY4-F1
#
_cell.length_a   1.000
_cell.length_b   1.000
_cell.length_c   1.000
_cell.angle_alpha   90.00
_cell.angle_beta   90.00
_cell.angle_gamma   90.00
#
_symmetry.space_group_name_H-M   'P 1'
#
loop_
_entity.id
_entity.type
_entity.pdbx_description
1 polymer ?
#
loop_
_entity_poly.entity_id
_entity_poly.type
_entity_poly.pdbx_seq_one_letter_code
_entity_poly.pdbx_strand_id
1 'polypeptide(L)'
;MELQQKRDNPSFRKGADDDMRSMQTGILGCKGRVHYAYTPCINGELERIVHEHHGDRKGQIRAVCELCDRQIFGAYRIYPINCVAYDRLLGVRRFAGRCTAEERHTAEDYLASRLAMIEMPGRDEPFLRRKLLEMYANPLINKLSVTGDI
;
A
#
# COMPACT_ATOMS: atom_id res chain seq x y z
N MET A 1 -4.14 14.14 5.06
CA MET A 1 -4.10 15.09 6.19
C MET A 1 -2.86 14.85 7.05
N GLU A 2 -2.79 13.76 7.81
CA GLU A 2 -1.70 13.52 8.78
C GLU A 2 -0.28 13.54 8.18
N LEU A 3 -0.10 12.96 6.99
CA LEU A 3 1.21 12.96 6.32
C LEU A 3 1.70 14.37 5.99
N GLN A 4 0.79 15.29 5.66
CA GLN A 4 1.14 16.68 5.41
C GLN A 4 1.44 17.39 6.73
N GLN A 5 0.61 17.19 7.75
CA GLN A 5 0.82 17.81 9.07
C GLN A 5 2.12 17.38 9.72
N LYS A 6 2.51 16.10 9.59
CA LYS A 6 3.82 15.60 10.06
C LYS A 6 5.00 16.15 9.26
N ARG A 7 4.83 16.39 7.95
CA ARG A 7 5.84 17.05 7.12
C ARG A 7 6.04 18.51 7.56
N ASP A 8 4.93 19.23 7.78
CA ASP A 8 4.94 20.64 8.10
C ASP A 8 5.33 20.91 9.57
N ASN A 9 4.99 19.98 10.49
CA ASN A 9 5.37 20.01 11.90
C ASN A 9 5.81 18.61 12.38
N PRO A 10 7.13 18.37 12.57
CA PRO A 10 7.66 17.09 13.05
C PRO A 10 7.14 16.64 14.42
N SER A 11 6.71 17.58 15.26
CA SER A 11 6.14 17.32 16.60
C SER A 11 4.63 17.07 16.57
N PHE A 12 4.00 17.05 15.39
CA PHE A 12 2.57 16.82 15.25
C PHE A 12 2.17 15.46 15.86
N ARG A 13 1.17 15.51 16.74
CA ARG A 13 0.51 14.33 17.31
C ARG A 13 -0.95 14.31 16.85
N LYS A 14 -1.44 13.13 16.49
CA LYS A 14 -2.86 12.93 16.16
C LYS A 14 -3.74 13.28 17.36
N GLY A 15 -4.94 13.79 17.09
CA GLY A 15 -5.97 13.93 18.12
C GLY A 15 -6.59 12.57 18.45
N ALA A 16 -7.15 12.42 19.65
CA ALA A 16 -7.83 11.20 20.07
C ALA A 16 -9.04 10.87 19.16
N ASP A 17 -9.72 11.89 18.65
CA ASP A 17 -10.91 11.74 17.79
C ASP A 17 -10.59 11.38 16.34
N ASP A 18 -9.33 11.48 15.90
CA ASP A 18 -8.94 11.17 14.52
C ASP A 18 -9.05 9.66 14.22
N ASP A 19 -8.70 8.83 15.21
CA ASP A 19 -8.86 7.38 15.11
C ASP A 19 -10.35 6.99 15.11
N MET A 20 -11.18 7.67 15.90
CA MET A 20 -12.64 7.44 15.92
C MET A 20 -13.29 7.78 14.58
N ARG A 21 -12.93 8.93 13.99
CA ARG A 21 -13.42 9.33 12.65
C ARG A 21 -12.96 8.37 11.56
N SER A 22 -11.72 7.86 11.67
CA SER A 22 -11.18 6.85 10.74
C SER A 22 -11.94 5.53 10.85
N MET A 23 -12.23 5.06 12.07
CA MET A 23 -13.03 3.85 12.29
C MET A 23 -14.47 4.01 11.79
N GLN A 24 -15.13 5.13 12.11
CA GLN A 24 -16.49 5.41 11.65
C GLN A 24 -16.57 5.37 10.12
N THR A 25 -15.61 6.02 9.44
CA THR A 25 -15.52 6.02 7.97
C THR A 25 -15.30 4.60 7.43
N GLY A 26 -14.48 3.79 8.10
CA GLY A 26 -14.19 2.41 7.70
C GLY A 26 -15.35 1.43 7.93
N ILE A 27 -16.18 1.65 8.95
CA ILE A 27 -17.34 0.81 9.28
C ILE A 27 -18.53 1.16 8.37
N LEU A 28 -18.82 2.44 8.19
CA LEU A 28 -19.95 2.91 7.38
C LEU A 28 -19.64 2.93 5.88
N GLY A 29 -18.37 2.90 5.51
CA GLY A 29 -17.92 2.91 4.12
C GLY A 29 -18.13 1.56 3.43
N CYS A 30 -18.39 1.60 2.12
CA CYS A 30 -18.43 0.41 1.30
C CYS A 30 -17.01 -0.17 1.16
N LYS A 31 -16.76 -1.35 1.73
CA LYS A 31 -15.43 -2.01 1.70
C LYS A 31 -15.01 -2.45 0.29
N GLY A 32 -15.94 -2.49 -0.66
CA GLY A 32 -15.68 -2.92 -2.03
C GLY A 32 -15.34 -4.42 -2.09
N ARG A 33 -14.35 -4.77 -2.91
CA ARG A 33 -13.93 -6.16 -3.13
C ARG A 33 -12.98 -6.63 -2.04
N VAL A 34 -13.46 -7.52 -1.17
CA VAL A 34 -12.63 -8.20 -0.16
C VAL A 34 -12.05 -9.47 -0.77
N HIS A 35 -10.74 -9.68 -0.62
CA HIS A 35 -10.05 -10.87 -1.08
C HIS A 35 -9.21 -11.46 0.06
N TYR A 36 -9.39 -12.76 0.30
CA TYR A 36 -8.57 -13.54 1.22
C TYR A 36 -7.62 -14.42 0.40
N ALA A 37 -6.34 -14.37 0.73
CA ALA A 37 -5.31 -15.21 0.14
C ALA A 37 -4.62 -16.00 1.24
N TYR A 38 -4.38 -17.28 0.96
CA TYR A 38 -3.62 -18.18 1.81
C TYR A 38 -2.34 -18.56 1.08
N THR A 39 -1.21 -18.52 1.78
CA THR A 39 0.08 -18.97 1.24
C THR A 39 0.38 -20.38 1.74
N PRO A 40 1.29 -21.13 1.08
CA PRO A 40 1.79 -22.39 1.62
C PRO A 40 2.35 -22.23 3.05
N CYS A 41 2.38 -23.34 3.78
CA CYS A 41 3.01 -23.38 5.09
C CYS A 41 4.51 -23.04 4.96
N ILE A 42 5.00 -22.14 5.81
CA ILE A 42 6.37 -21.64 5.75
C ILE A 42 7.35 -22.40 6.69
N ASN A 43 6.92 -23.51 7.30
CA ASN A 43 7.70 -24.22 8.30
C ASN A 43 9.07 -24.68 7.76
N GLY A 44 9.11 -25.17 6.52
CA GLY A 44 10.38 -25.60 5.91
C GLY A 44 11.36 -24.44 5.71
N GLU A 45 10.88 -23.26 5.34
CA GLU A 45 11.67 -22.06 5.24
C GLU A 45 12.15 -21.56 6.60
N LEU A 46 11.32 -21.68 7.66
CA LEU A 46 11.71 -21.35 9.02
C LEU A 46 12.82 -22.26 9.53
N GLU A 47 12.71 -23.56 9.32
CA GLU A 47 13.77 -24.53 9.65
C GLU A 47 15.07 -24.19 8.92
N ARG A 48 14.98 -23.89 7.62
CA ARG A 48 16.14 -23.47 6.83
C ARG A 48 16.79 -22.20 7.38
N ILE A 49 16.00 -21.19 7.76
CA ILE A 49 16.51 -19.94 8.36
C ILE A 49 17.26 -20.22 9.66
N VAL A 50 16.74 -21.11 10.52
CA VAL A 50 17.39 -21.49 11.77
C VAL A 50 18.75 -22.13 11.51
N HIS A 51 18.86 -22.98 10.49
CA HIS A 51 20.11 -23.61 10.07
C HIS A 51 21.10 -22.62 9.44
N GLU A 52 20.66 -21.80 8.47
CA GLU A 52 21.50 -20.85 7.73
C GLU A 52 22.05 -19.72 8.62
N HIS A 53 21.25 -19.26 9.58
CA HIS A 53 21.62 -18.19 10.51
C HIS A 53 21.87 -18.72 11.93
N HIS A 54 22.41 -19.94 12.06
CA HIS A 54 22.67 -20.54 13.36
C HIS A 54 23.57 -19.66 14.24
N GLY A 55 23.13 -19.37 15.47
CA GLY A 55 23.85 -18.50 16.40
C GLY A 55 23.69 -16.99 16.14
N ASP A 56 23.06 -16.58 15.02
CA ASP A 56 22.74 -15.18 14.72
C ASP A 56 21.23 -14.93 14.85
N ARG A 57 20.79 -14.62 16.07
CA ARG A 57 19.38 -14.31 16.34
C ARG A 57 18.87 -13.10 15.57
N LYS A 58 19.73 -12.10 15.30
CA LYS A 58 19.31 -10.91 14.56
C LYS A 58 19.09 -11.25 13.08
N GLY A 59 20.00 -12.04 12.49
CA GLY A 59 19.86 -12.58 11.15
C GLY A 59 18.59 -13.42 10.99
N GLN A 60 18.30 -14.30 11.95
CA GLN A 60 17.07 -15.09 11.95
C GLN A 60 15.81 -14.22 11.92
N ILE A 61 15.70 -13.22 12.82
CA ILE A 61 14.53 -12.32 12.86
C ILE A 61 14.37 -11.59 11.52
N ARG A 62 15.47 -11.06 10.98
CA ARG A 62 15.46 -10.37 9.69
C ARG A 62 14.98 -11.27 8.55
N ALA A 63 15.52 -12.47 8.46
CA ALA A 63 15.15 -13.44 7.42
C ALA A 63 13.68 -13.88 7.53
N VAL A 64 13.15 -14.01 8.75
CA VAL A 64 11.72 -14.29 8.97
C VAL A 64 10.86 -13.12 8.51
N CYS A 65 11.23 -11.87 8.83
CA CYS A 65 10.51 -10.70 8.32
C CYS A 65 10.52 -10.64 6.79
N GLU A 66 11.68 -10.85 6.16
CA GLU A 66 11.82 -10.87 4.70
C GLU A 66 11.01 -12.02 4.05
N LEU A 67 10.90 -13.17 4.72
CA LEU A 67 10.02 -14.27 4.29
C LEU A 67 8.55 -13.87 4.35
N CYS A 68 8.08 -13.29 5.46
CA CYS A 68 6.72 -12.80 5.61
C CYS A 68 6.39 -11.73 4.55
N ASP A 69 7.28 -10.76 4.35
CA ASP A 69 7.11 -9.71 3.35
C ASP A 69 6.98 -10.30 1.95
N ARG A 70 7.84 -11.25 1.56
CA ARG A 70 7.74 -11.93 0.26
C ARG A 70 6.40 -12.64 0.07
N GLN A 71 5.94 -13.36 1.10
CA GLN A 71 4.67 -14.08 1.05
C GLN A 71 3.48 -13.11 0.94
N ILE A 72 3.47 -12.04 1.72
CA ILE A 72 2.41 -11.01 1.70
C ILE A 72 2.38 -10.27 0.35
N PHE A 73 3.54 -9.81 -0.12
CA PHE A 73 3.65 -9.08 -1.38
C PHE A 73 3.26 -9.94 -2.56
N GLY A 74 3.76 -11.17 -2.61
CA GLY A 74 3.45 -12.14 -3.66
C GLY A 74 1.97 -12.51 -3.69
N ALA A 75 1.34 -12.68 -2.52
CA ALA A 75 -0.08 -13.03 -2.41
C ALA A 75 -1.04 -11.85 -2.65
N TYR A 76 -0.58 -10.60 -2.57
CA TYR A 76 -1.46 -9.44 -2.65
C TYR A 76 -2.24 -9.37 -3.98
N ARG A 77 -3.55 -9.16 -3.91
CA ARG A 77 -4.40 -9.02 -5.11
C ARG A 77 -4.31 -7.61 -5.67
N ILE A 78 -3.81 -7.51 -6.90
CA ILE A 78 -3.72 -6.24 -7.63
C ILE A 78 -5.04 -5.97 -8.34
N TYR A 79 -5.52 -4.74 -8.20
CA TYR A 79 -6.69 -4.19 -8.88
C TYR A 79 -6.28 -3.08 -9.86
N PRO A 80 -7.16 -2.69 -10.80
CA PRO A 80 -6.87 -1.63 -11.77
C PRO A 80 -6.36 -0.32 -11.16
N ILE A 81 -6.88 0.08 -9.99
CA ILE A 81 -6.43 1.29 -9.29
C ILE A 81 -4.95 1.25 -8.92
N ASN A 82 -4.39 0.07 -8.62
CA ASN A 82 -2.97 -0.06 -8.30
C ASN A 82 -2.10 0.20 -9.54
N CYS A 83 -2.51 -0.33 -10.70
CA CYS A 83 -1.85 -0.11 -11.98
C CYS A 83 -1.93 1.37 -12.40
N VAL A 84 -3.10 1.98 -12.27
CA VAL A 84 -3.30 3.41 -12.58
C VAL A 84 -2.45 4.28 -11.64
N ALA A 85 -2.45 3.97 -10.34
CA ALA A 85 -1.63 4.71 -9.38
C ALA A 85 -0.13 4.60 -9.68
N TYR A 86 0.35 3.40 -10.04
CA TYR A 86 1.75 3.17 -10.44
C TYR A 86 2.14 4.00 -11.66
N ASP A 87 1.37 3.90 -12.74
CA ASP A 87 1.64 4.63 -14.00
C ASP A 87 1.64 6.15 -13.75
N ARG A 88 0.67 6.65 -12.95
CA ARG A 88 0.58 8.07 -12.59
C ARG A 88 1.70 8.53 -11.65
N LEU A 89 2.13 7.70 -10.71
CA LEU A 89 3.20 8.03 -9.75
C LEU A 89 4.57 8.14 -10.44
N LEU A 90 4.85 7.24 -11.38
CA LEU A 90 6.13 7.17 -12.08
C LEU A 90 6.14 7.93 -13.42
N GLY A 91 4.99 8.42 -13.88
CA GLY A 91 4.87 9.12 -15.16
C GLY A 91 5.06 8.19 -16.37
N VAL A 92 4.70 6.91 -16.24
CA VAL A 92 4.85 5.88 -17.27
C VAL A 92 3.49 5.34 -17.72
N ARG A 93 3.47 4.50 -18.77
CA ARG A 93 2.25 3.83 -19.28
C ARG A 93 2.41 2.31 -19.32
N ARG A 94 3.17 1.75 -18.37
CA ARG A 94 3.57 0.33 -18.35
C ARG A 94 2.36 -0.60 -18.27
N PHE A 95 1.35 -0.23 -17.50
CA PHE A 95 0.17 -1.06 -17.28
C PHE A 95 -1.06 -0.55 -18.03
N ALA A 96 -0.86 0.33 -19.03
CA ALA A 96 -1.96 0.92 -19.77
C ALA A 96 -2.82 -0.11 -20.53
N GLY A 97 -2.24 -1.25 -20.92
CA GLY A 97 -2.95 -2.36 -21.56
C GLY A 97 -3.56 -3.39 -20.59
N ARG A 98 -3.34 -3.26 -19.27
CA ARG A 98 -3.91 -4.16 -18.25
C ARG A 98 -5.20 -3.63 -17.62
N CYS A 99 -5.69 -2.50 -18.10
CA CYS A 99 -6.82 -1.77 -17.54
C CYS A 99 -7.63 -1.18 -18.70
N THR A 100 -8.94 -1.41 -18.68
CA THR A 100 -9.87 -0.80 -19.64
C THR A 100 -9.95 0.72 -19.45
N ALA A 101 -10.50 1.44 -20.43
CA ALA A 101 -10.67 2.89 -20.31
C ALA A 101 -11.62 3.24 -19.15
N GLU A 102 -12.66 2.42 -18.98
CA GLU A 102 -13.69 2.54 -17.94
C GLU A 102 -13.10 2.30 -16.54
N GLU A 103 -12.29 1.25 -16.37
CA GLU A 103 -11.61 0.98 -15.10
C GLU A 103 -10.60 2.08 -14.73
N ARG A 104 -9.91 2.65 -15.73
CA ARG A 104 -8.99 3.77 -15.52
C ARG A 104 -9.75 4.99 -15.05
N HIS A 105 -10.84 5.36 -15.72
CA HIS A 105 -11.66 6.49 -15.34
C HIS A 105 -12.22 6.31 -13.93
N THR A 106 -12.78 5.14 -13.63
CA THR A 106 -13.29 4.79 -12.29
C THR A 106 -12.21 4.94 -11.21
N ALA A 107 -10.97 4.50 -11.48
CA ALA A 107 -9.87 4.63 -10.54
C ALA A 107 -9.46 6.10 -10.31
N GLU A 108 -9.42 6.90 -11.38
CA GLU A 108 -9.08 8.32 -11.31
C GLU A 108 -10.13 9.13 -10.54
N ASP A 109 -11.41 8.89 -10.81
CA ASP A 109 -12.53 9.53 -10.10
C ASP A 109 -12.52 9.16 -8.62
N TYR A 110 -12.26 7.88 -8.32
CA TYR A 110 -12.14 7.42 -6.95
C TYR A 110 -10.99 8.12 -6.22
N LEU A 111 -9.80 8.19 -6.81
CA LEU A 111 -8.65 8.89 -6.22
C LEU A 111 -8.94 10.39 -6.02
N ALA A 112 -9.59 11.04 -7.00
CA ALA A 112 -10.01 12.43 -6.89
C ALA A 112 -11.00 12.65 -5.74
N SER A 113 -11.99 11.76 -5.59
CA SER A 113 -12.97 11.82 -4.49
C SER A 113 -12.28 11.69 -3.13
N ARG A 114 -11.30 10.79 -2.98
CA ARG A 114 -10.53 10.62 -1.74
C ARG A 114 -9.68 11.83 -1.41
N LEU A 115 -9.10 12.46 -2.42
CA LEU A 115 -8.36 13.70 -2.25
C LEU A 115 -9.30 14.84 -1.82
N ALA A 116 -10.50 14.92 -2.42
CA ALA A 116 -11.52 15.92 -2.08
C ALA A 116 -12.02 15.82 -0.63
N MET A 117 -12.09 14.62 -0.04
CA MET A 117 -12.45 14.42 1.37
C MET A 117 -11.45 15.02 2.37
N ILE A 118 -10.26 15.47 1.93
CA ILE A 118 -9.27 16.06 2.83
C ILE A 118 -9.59 17.54 3.04
N GLU A 119 -10.20 17.83 4.18
CA GLU A 119 -10.49 19.19 4.64
C GLU A 119 -9.43 19.63 5.66
N MET A 120 -8.54 20.55 5.25
CA MET A 120 -7.56 21.17 6.13
C MET A 120 -7.09 22.52 5.59
N PRO A 121 -6.73 23.49 6.45
CA PRO A 121 -6.12 24.74 6.00
C PRO A 121 -4.74 24.48 5.38
N GLY A 122 -4.37 25.28 4.37
CA GLY A 122 -3.06 25.19 3.72
C GLY A 122 -2.81 23.86 3.00
N ARG A 123 -3.86 23.27 2.40
CA ARG A 123 -3.78 21.99 1.70
C ARG A 123 -2.78 22.02 0.54
N ASP A 124 -1.76 21.17 0.61
CA ASP A 124 -0.79 20.96 -0.46
C ASP A 124 -1.27 19.80 -1.34
N GLU A 125 -2.08 20.13 -2.35
CA GLU A 125 -2.67 19.12 -3.22
C GLU A 125 -1.64 18.27 -3.97
N PRO A 126 -0.56 18.82 -4.56
CA PRO A 126 0.47 18.01 -5.20
C PRO A 126 1.09 16.98 -4.25
N PHE A 127 1.43 17.38 -3.02
CA PHE A 127 1.99 16.46 -2.03
C PHE A 127 0.98 15.38 -1.63
N LEU A 128 -0.26 15.77 -1.30
CA LEU A 128 -1.30 14.83 -0.89
C LEU A 128 -1.65 13.85 -2.01
N ARG A 129 -1.75 14.33 -3.25
CA ARG A 129 -1.96 13.48 -4.42
C ARG A 129 -0.82 12.48 -4.59
N ARG A 130 0.43 12.92 -4.44
CA ARG A 130 1.59 12.01 -4.50
C ARG A 130 1.51 10.93 -3.42
N LYS A 131 1.19 11.30 -2.17
CA LYS A 131 1.03 10.33 -1.06
C LYS A 131 -0.13 9.36 -1.27
N LEU A 132 -1.24 9.83 -1.84
CA LEU A 132 -2.35 8.98 -2.20
C LEU A 132 -1.94 7.98 -3.29
N LEU A 133 -1.22 8.43 -4.32
CA LEU A 133 -0.69 7.56 -5.37
C LEU A 133 0.30 6.54 -4.83
N GLU A 134 1.24 6.93 -3.96
CA GLU A 134 2.16 6.00 -3.27
C GLU A 134 1.37 4.90 -2.54
N MET A 135 0.33 5.26 -1.79
CA MET A 135 -0.49 4.30 -1.04
C MET A 135 -1.13 3.22 -1.94
N TYR A 136 -1.61 3.59 -3.13
CA TYR A 136 -2.23 2.65 -4.07
C TYR A 136 -1.22 1.97 -5.01
N ALA A 137 -0.06 2.58 -5.28
CA ALA A 137 0.98 2.00 -6.13
C ALA A 137 1.85 0.98 -5.40
N ASN A 138 2.12 1.19 -4.10
CA ASN A 138 3.03 0.37 -3.30
C ASN A 138 2.69 -1.13 -3.32
N PRO A 139 1.41 -1.57 -3.23
CA PRO A 139 1.10 -3.00 -3.35
C PRO A 139 1.57 -3.62 -4.66
N LEU A 140 1.47 -2.88 -5.78
CA LEU A 140 1.98 -3.33 -7.06
C LEU A 140 3.51 -3.31 -7.09
N ILE A 141 4.16 -2.23 -6.63
CA ILE A 141 5.62 -2.13 -6.56
C ILE A 141 6.21 -3.30 -5.78
N ASN A 142 5.65 -3.57 -4.60
CA ASN A 142 6.08 -4.65 -3.73
C ASN A 142 5.86 -6.03 -4.34
N LYS A 143 4.73 -6.22 -5.05
CA LYS A 143 4.50 -7.49 -5.74
C LYS A 143 5.50 -7.71 -6.87
N LEU A 144 5.75 -6.69 -7.69
CA LEU A 144 6.73 -6.77 -8.79
C LEU A 144 8.15 -7.06 -8.25
N SER A 145 8.51 -6.52 -7.08
CA SER A 145 9.83 -6.75 -6.48
C SER A 145 10.08 -8.19 -6.04
N VAL A 146 9.03 -8.98 -5.85
CA VAL A 146 9.14 -10.39 -5.45
C VAL A 146 8.76 -11.37 -6.56
N THR A 147 8.02 -10.93 -7.58
CA THR A 147 7.71 -11.76 -8.76
C THR A 147 8.72 -11.62 -9.89
N GLY A 148 9.63 -10.64 -9.83
CA GLY A 148 10.67 -10.43 -10.84
C GLY A 148 10.20 -9.68 -12.08
N ASP A 149 9.03 -9.05 -12.03
CA ASP A 149 8.43 -8.27 -13.12
C ASP A 149 8.81 -6.77 -13.08
N ILE A 150 10.03 -6.43 -12.61
CA ILE A 150 10.53 -5.04 -12.53
C ILE A 150 11.01 -4.54 -13.89
#